data_AF-A0A938IIJ6-F1
#
_entry.id   AF-A0A938IIJ6-F1
#
_cell.length_a   1.000
_cell.length_b   1.000
_cell.length_c   1.000
_cell.angle_alpha   90.00
_cell.angle_beta   90.00
_cell.angle_gamma   90.00
#
_symmetry.space_group_name_H-M   'P 1'
#
loop_
_entity.id
_entity.type
_entity.pdbx_description
1 polymer ?
#
loop_
_entity_poly.entity_id
_entity_poly.type
_entity_poly.pdbx_seq_one_letter_code
_entity_poly.pdbx_strand_id
1 'polypeptide(L)'
;MMDGRRMRWGSGPVLQITRFVVAGLLLATRPSFASADVYQLFNGGKIEGDLLNPDESPRKTYVFRTKSGTVTLAANQVSGKVSKSADALWYDEHRGAFADDVSGQLAIAAECANRKLESQRVFHLEQVVKLDPENETARRQLGYVRLDGAWVKLDVWHRERGFVKSGGKWRLPQEVALEKAESERKDAEIQWTKQIRMWRQWIVKNAERAADGIAAIRAIEDPAAATPLIELLRDKKEPAELRKMYVDVLGKMPGAAVSSALTERALADPDPLVRDKALDQLVARDDKLAAQLLIGVVVKFSEGTTPTEQNTLLNLAAAGLGRLKAEQATVPLINALVTRHKEAVGGGGGNLNPTFTNDPNSGGGGLSFGSGGPKAVTRDVSNATVRDALIAIHSGVNHGFNKQAWRNWYEQMRAPVVVDLRRDR
;
A
#
# COMPACT_ATOMS: atom_id res chain seq x y z
N MET A 1 -30.97 53.27 -37.83
CA MET A 1 -32.02 52.25 -38.00
C MET A 1 -32.92 52.35 -36.77
N MET A 2 -34.02 53.11 -36.80
CA MET A 2 -35.33 52.74 -37.39
C MET A 2 -35.76 51.36 -36.89
N ASP A 3 -36.95 51.12 -36.33
CA ASP A 3 -38.20 51.86 -36.11
C ASP A 3 -38.99 50.89 -35.19
N GLY A 4 -39.70 51.31 -34.14
CA GLY A 4 -41.09 51.76 -34.22
C GLY A 4 -41.84 51.14 -33.03
N ARG A 5 -42.24 51.95 -32.05
CA ARG A 5 -43.58 52.57 -31.88
C ARG A 5 -44.67 51.56 -31.52
N ARG A 6 -45.13 51.56 -30.25
CA ARG A 6 -46.15 52.44 -29.62
C ARG A 6 -47.59 52.06 -29.98
N MET A 7 -48.43 51.86 -28.96
CA MET A 7 -49.68 52.60 -28.65
C MET A 7 -50.41 51.84 -27.52
N ARG A 8 -50.62 52.40 -26.32
CA ARG A 8 -51.49 53.51 -25.85
C ARG A 8 -53.01 53.21 -25.85
N TRP A 9 -53.53 53.10 -24.62
CA TRP A 9 -54.78 53.65 -24.02
C TRP A 9 -56.17 53.38 -24.63
N GLY A 10 -57.10 52.97 -23.75
CA GLY A 10 -58.55 53.10 -23.94
C GLY A 10 -59.29 52.89 -22.60
N SER A 11 -60.24 53.77 -22.31
CA SER A 11 -60.86 54.03 -21.00
C SER A 11 -62.38 53.76 -21.02
N GLY A 12 -62.94 53.18 -19.94
CA GLY A 12 -64.38 53.24 -19.52
C GLY A 12 -65.44 52.58 -20.43
N PRO A 13 -66.71 52.33 -19.99
CA PRO A 13 -67.49 52.87 -18.84
C PRO A 13 -67.93 51.78 -17.81
N VAL A 14 -68.24 52.01 -16.53
CA VAL A 14 -69.41 52.63 -15.81
C VAL A 14 -70.74 51.82 -15.81
N LEU A 15 -71.11 51.37 -14.59
CA LEU A 15 -72.41 51.01 -13.96
C LEU A 15 -73.42 50.06 -14.66
N GLN A 16 -73.86 49.01 -13.94
CA GLN A 16 -75.18 48.99 -13.30
C GLN A 16 -75.30 47.96 -12.17
N ILE A 17 -76.03 48.37 -11.13
CA ILE A 17 -76.38 47.62 -9.93
C ILE A 17 -77.57 46.71 -10.28
N THR A 18 -77.50 45.43 -9.91
CA THR A 18 -78.73 44.65 -9.68
C THR A 18 -78.49 43.63 -8.58
N ARG A 19 -79.11 43.89 -7.42
CA ARG A 19 -79.35 42.90 -6.37
C ARG A 19 -80.27 41.83 -6.94
N PHE A 20 -79.89 40.56 -6.88
CA PHE A 20 -80.86 39.47 -6.80
C PHE A 20 -80.40 38.38 -5.84
N VAL A 21 -81.41 37.88 -5.15
CA VAL A 21 -81.38 37.04 -3.97
C VAL A 21 -81.12 35.58 -4.35
N VAL A 22 -80.48 34.90 -3.41
CA VAL A 22 -80.18 33.46 -3.33
C VAL A 22 -81.34 32.55 -3.78
N ALA A 23 -81.03 31.55 -4.59
CA ALA A 23 -81.77 30.29 -4.63
C ALA A 23 -80.74 29.14 -4.72
N GLY A 24 -80.64 28.37 -3.63
CA GLY A 24 -79.63 27.32 -3.45
C GLY A 24 -79.88 26.11 -4.33
N LEU A 25 -78.81 25.60 -4.93
CA LEU A 25 -78.72 24.24 -5.45
C LEU A 25 -77.65 23.50 -4.63
N LEU A 26 -78.13 22.68 -3.69
CA LEU A 26 -77.31 21.74 -2.91
C LEU A 26 -76.77 20.66 -3.84
N LEU A 27 -75.62 20.89 -4.47
CA LEU A 27 -74.77 19.80 -4.93
C LEU A 27 -74.15 19.15 -3.70
N ALA A 28 -74.67 17.99 -3.32
CA ALA A 28 -74.01 17.09 -2.39
C ALA A 28 -72.71 16.60 -3.03
N THR A 29 -71.60 17.30 -2.79
CA THR A 29 -70.27 16.80 -3.03
C THR A 29 -70.05 15.64 -2.07
N ARG A 30 -70.09 14.40 -2.59
CA ARG A 30 -69.57 13.25 -1.84
C ARG A 30 -68.08 13.50 -1.66
N PRO A 31 -67.55 13.62 -0.43
CA PRO A 31 -66.11 13.64 -0.24
C PRO A 31 -65.60 12.25 -0.66
N SER A 32 -64.82 12.21 -1.74
CA SER A 32 -64.00 11.06 -2.05
C SER A 32 -63.12 10.79 -0.83
N PHE A 33 -63.23 9.61 -0.22
CA PHE A 33 -62.24 9.14 0.74
C PHE A 33 -60.94 8.94 -0.05
N ALA A 34 -60.08 9.96 -0.06
CA ALA A 34 -58.70 9.81 -0.46
C ALA A 34 -58.01 8.87 0.54
N SER A 35 -57.12 8.03 0.04
CA SER A 35 -56.34 7.05 0.81
C SER A 35 -55.76 7.69 2.07
N ALA A 36 -56.16 7.22 3.25
CA ALA A 36 -55.73 7.79 4.52
C ALA A 36 -54.20 7.68 4.66
N ASP A 37 -53.57 8.78 5.07
CA ASP A 37 -52.13 8.83 5.26
C ASP A 37 -51.72 7.96 6.46
N VAL A 38 -50.67 7.15 6.28
CA VAL A 38 -50.13 6.33 7.36
C VAL A 38 -48.91 7.04 7.96
N TYR A 39 -48.89 7.19 9.28
CA TYR A 39 -47.77 7.75 10.03
C TYR A 39 -47.18 6.69 10.96
N GLN A 40 -45.86 6.67 11.07
CA GLN A 40 -45.15 5.74 11.94
C GLN A 40 -44.79 6.44 13.25
N LEU A 41 -44.95 5.72 14.36
CA LEU A 41 -44.62 6.16 15.70
C LEU A 41 -43.22 5.66 16.10
N PHE A 42 -42.56 6.36 17.02
CA PHE A 42 -41.23 5.95 17.50
C PHE A 42 -41.22 4.61 18.24
N ASN A 43 -42.36 4.17 18.76
CA ASN A 43 -42.53 2.85 19.39
C ASN A 43 -42.78 1.72 18.37
N GLY A 44 -42.68 2.00 17.07
CA GLY A 44 -42.91 1.03 15.98
C GLY A 44 -44.38 0.87 15.57
N GLY A 45 -45.33 1.47 16.28
CA GLY A 45 -46.74 1.49 15.91
C GLY A 45 -47.04 2.33 14.65
N LYS A 46 -48.18 2.09 14.00
CA LYS A 46 -48.66 2.86 12.85
C LYS A 46 -50.02 3.47 13.16
N ILE A 47 -50.25 4.70 12.71
CA ILE A 47 -51.55 5.37 12.78
C ILE A 47 -51.98 5.74 11.35
N GLU A 48 -53.21 5.41 10.99
CA GLU A 48 -53.80 5.68 9.68
C GLU A 48 -54.89 6.74 9.85
N GLY A 49 -54.76 7.88 9.18
CA GLY A 49 -55.73 8.98 9.26
C GLY A 49 -55.23 10.29 8.65
N ASP A 50 -56.16 11.22 8.43
CA ASP A 50 -55.86 12.52 7.82
C ASP A 50 -55.21 13.46 8.85
N LEU A 51 -54.07 14.04 8.51
CA LEU A 51 -53.43 15.06 9.36
C LEU A 51 -54.21 16.38 9.29
N LEU A 52 -54.79 16.79 10.42
CA LEU A 52 -55.66 17.97 10.51
C LEU A 52 -54.91 19.28 10.77
N ASN A 53 -53.63 19.22 11.16
CA ASN A 53 -52.77 20.38 11.42
C ASN A 53 -51.48 20.38 10.57
N PRO A 54 -51.59 20.30 9.22
CA PRO A 54 -50.41 20.22 8.36
C PRO A 54 -49.51 21.47 8.44
N ASP A 55 -50.08 22.66 8.66
CA ASP A 55 -49.38 23.95 8.57
C ASP A 55 -48.74 24.43 9.88
N GLU A 56 -48.79 23.64 10.95
CA GLU A 56 -48.22 24.03 12.25
C GLU A 56 -46.68 24.05 12.22
N SER A 57 -46.08 25.23 12.47
CA SER A 57 -44.63 25.42 12.56
C SER A 57 -44.24 26.39 13.68
N PRO A 58 -43.29 26.04 14.59
CA PRO A 58 -42.68 24.71 14.72
C PRO A 58 -43.71 23.70 15.25
N ARG A 59 -43.73 22.50 14.66
CA ARG A 59 -44.74 21.47 14.96
C ARG A 59 -44.54 20.90 16.37
N LYS A 60 -45.57 21.00 17.22
CA LYS A 60 -45.58 20.44 18.58
C LYS A 60 -46.45 19.19 18.69
N THR A 61 -47.53 19.13 17.90
CA THR A 61 -48.48 18.01 17.91
C THR A 61 -48.82 17.53 16.51
N TYR A 62 -49.26 16.28 16.39
CA TYR A 62 -49.90 15.73 15.21
C TYR A 62 -51.34 15.37 15.57
N VAL A 63 -52.31 15.94 14.87
CA VAL A 63 -53.73 15.66 15.08
C VAL A 63 -54.25 14.86 13.90
N PHE A 64 -54.56 13.59 14.11
CA PHE A 64 -55.05 12.67 13.08
C PHE A 64 -56.56 12.49 13.18
N ARG A 65 -57.26 12.53 12.06
CA ARG A 65 -58.63 12.01 11.94
C ARG A 65 -58.57 10.55 11.50
N THR A 66 -58.81 9.64 12.44
CA THR A 66 -58.87 8.19 12.18
C THR A 66 -60.32 7.74 12.00
N LYS A 67 -60.54 6.51 11.50
CA LYS A 67 -61.90 5.93 11.36
C LYS A 67 -62.65 5.83 12.70
N SER A 68 -61.92 5.75 13.81
CA SER A 68 -62.43 5.66 15.19
C SER A 68 -62.57 7.01 15.90
N GLY A 69 -62.19 8.12 15.27
CA GLY A 69 -62.24 9.46 15.85
C GLY A 69 -60.91 10.22 15.75
N THR A 70 -60.84 11.37 16.41
CA THR A 70 -59.65 12.24 16.38
C THR A 70 -58.63 11.80 17.43
N VAL A 71 -57.38 11.62 17.02
CA VAL A 71 -56.26 11.23 17.89
C VAL A 71 -55.19 12.32 17.84
N THR A 72 -54.74 12.80 19.00
CA THR A 72 -53.66 13.79 19.10
C THR A 72 -52.42 13.15 19.71
N LEU A 73 -51.29 13.24 19.02
CA LEU A 73 -49.99 12.74 19.45
C LEU A 73 -48.98 13.88 19.54
N ALA A 74 -48.06 13.82 20.51
CA ALA A 74 -46.97 14.77 20.58
C ALA A 74 -45.95 14.55 19.45
N ALA A 75 -45.27 15.61 19.00
CA ALA A 75 -44.32 15.52 17.89
C ALA A 75 -43.19 14.50 18.12
N ASN A 76 -42.78 14.29 19.37
CA ASN A 76 -41.78 13.29 19.76
C ASN A 76 -42.31 11.85 19.78
N GLN A 77 -43.59 11.61 19.51
CA GLN A 77 -44.19 10.27 19.41
C GLN A 77 -44.30 9.81 17.96
N VAL A 78 -44.26 10.74 17.00
CA VAL A 78 -44.41 10.46 15.56
C VAL A 78 -43.04 10.54 14.88
N SER A 79 -42.60 9.42 14.33
CA SER A 79 -41.34 9.30 13.60
C SER A 79 -41.41 9.90 12.19
N GLY A 80 -42.60 9.96 11.58
CA GLY A 80 -42.81 10.57 10.27
C GLY A 80 -43.99 9.99 9.48
N LYS A 81 -44.33 10.63 8.35
CA LYS A 81 -45.31 10.11 7.39
C LYS A 81 -44.69 8.96 6.60
N VAL A 82 -45.36 7.81 6.59
CA VAL A 82 -45.06 6.69 5.70
C VAL A 82 -45.79 6.95 4.38
N SER A 83 -45.28 7.86 3.56
CA SER A 83 -45.76 8.00 2.19
C SER A 83 -45.14 6.90 1.34
N LYS A 84 -45.97 6.04 0.73
CA LYS A 84 -45.51 5.19 -0.37
C LYS A 84 -44.94 6.11 -1.46
N SER A 85 -43.82 5.70 -2.06
CA SER A 85 -43.29 6.43 -3.22
C SER A 85 -44.32 6.39 -4.35
N ALA A 86 -44.26 7.38 -5.26
CA ALA A 86 -45.10 7.38 -6.45
C ALA A 86 -44.96 6.06 -7.26
N ASP A 87 -43.76 5.49 -7.29
CA ASP A 87 -43.48 4.20 -7.92
C ASP A 87 -44.16 3.02 -7.21
N ALA A 88 -44.18 3.02 -5.87
CA ALA A 88 -44.86 1.97 -5.10
C ALA A 88 -46.39 2.07 -5.25
N LEU A 89 -46.94 3.28 -5.34
CA LEU A 89 -48.36 3.50 -5.65
C LEU A 89 -48.69 3.02 -7.07
N TRP A 90 -47.86 3.38 -8.05
CA TRP A 90 -47.99 2.90 -9.42
C TRP A 90 -48.03 1.36 -9.46
N TYR A 91 -47.13 0.69 -8.73
CA TYR A 91 -47.10 -0.77 -8.66
C TYR A 91 -48.41 -1.35 -8.12
N ASP A 92 -48.90 -0.81 -7.00
CA ASP A 92 -50.15 -1.28 -6.38
C ASP A 92 -51.35 -1.14 -7.33
N GLU A 93 -51.42 -0.04 -8.08
CA GLU A 93 -52.48 0.25 -9.04
C GLU A 93 -52.40 -0.61 -10.30
N HIS A 94 -51.20 -0.81 -10.85
CA HIS A 94 -51.02 -1.37 -12.19
C HIS A 94 -50.72 -2.87 -12.18
N ARG A 95 -50.33 -3.46 -11.05
CA ARG A 95 -49.95 -4.89 -10.99
C ARG A 95 -51.04 -5.86 -11.46
N GLY A 96 -52.32 -5.49 -11.28
CA GLY A 96 -53.45 -6.32 -11.71
C GLY A 96 -53.75 -6.25 -13.21
N ALA A 97 -53.15 -5.31 -13.95
CA ALA A 97 -53.34 -5.17 -15.39
C ALA A 97 -52.44 -6.10 -16.22
N PHE A 98 -51.42 -6.70 -15.61
CA PHE A 98 -50.52 -7.64 -16.26
C PHE A 98 -51.06 -9.06 -16.16
N ALA A 99 -50.96 -9.84 -17.24
CA ALA A 99 -51.38 -11.23 -17.25
C ALA A 99 -50.53 -12.10 -16.31
N ASP A 100 -51.13 -13.13 -15.71
CA ASP A 100 -50.43 -14.11 -14.87
C ASP A 100 -49.79 -15.22 -15.72
N ASP A 101 -49.02 -14.81 -16.72
CA ASP A 101 -48.23 -15.69 -17.59
C ASP A 101 -46.78 -15.21 -17.67
N VAL A 102 -45.91 -15.96 -18.35
CA VAL A 102 -44.49 -15.61 -18.48
C VAL A 102 -44.29 -14.22 -19.07
N SER A 103 -45.10 -13.82 -20.06
CA SER A 103 -44.95 -12.54 -20.75
C SER A 103 -45.38 -11.36 -19.86
N GLY A 104 -46.53 -11.48 -19.19
CA GLY A 104 -47.05 -10.47 -18.27
C GLY A 104 -46.16 -10.28 -17.04
N GLN A 105 -45.65 -11.38 -16.46
CA GLN A 105 -44.73 -11.35 -15.32
C GLN A 105 -43.36 -10.73 -15.70
N LEU A 106 -42.84 -10.98 -16.91
CA LEU A 106 -41.63 -10.31 -17.41
C LEU A 106 -41.87 -8.81 -17.68
N ALA A 107 -43.04 -8.45 -18.22
CA ALA A 107 -43.38 -7.06 -18.52
C ALA A 107 -43.45 -6.20 -17.24
N ILE A 108 -44.11 -6.68 -16.19
CA ILE A 108 -44.16 -5.96 -14.91
C ILE A 108 -42.79 -5.94 -14.22
N ALA A 109 -41.98 -7.01 -14.33
CA ALA A 109 -40.62 -7.02 -13.78
C ALA A 109 -39.74 -5.94 -14.45
N ALA A 110 -39.89 -5.72 -15.77
CA ALA A 110 -39.18 -4.68 -16.49
C ALA A 110 -39.59 -3.26 -16.02
N GLU A 111 -40.89 -3.01 -15.82
CA GLU A 111 -41.36 -1.73 -15.28
C GLU A 111 -40.87 -1.49 -13.84
N CYS A 112 -40.86 -2.54 -13.01
CA CYS A 112 -40.30 -2.48 -11.67
C CYS A 112 -38.80 -2.15 -11.70
N ALA A 113 -38.04 -2.70 -12.66
CA ALA A 113 -36.63 -2.38 -12.85
C ALA A 113 -36.43 -0.88 -13.19
N ASN A 114 -37.23 -0.35 -14.13
CA ASN A 114 -37.18 1.05 -14.55
C ASN A 114 -37.49 2.01 -13.38
N ARG A 115 -38.35 1.58 -12.45
CA ARG A 115 -38.77 2.35 -11.26
C ARG A 115 -37.95 2.05 -10.01
N LYS A 116 -36.88 1.27 -10.14
CA LYS A 116 -35.99 0.88 -9.02
C LYS A 116 -36.74 0.14 -7.89
N LEU A 117 -37.82 -0.55 -8.22
CA LEU A 117 -38.60 -1.39 -7.31
C LEU A 117 -38.03 -2.81 -7.28
N GLU A 118 -36.83 -2.95 -6.71
CA GLU A 118 -36.05 -4.19 -6.82
C GLU A 118 -36.73 -5.40 -6.16
N SER A 119 -37.41 -5.21 -5.03
CA SER A 119 -38.10 -6.31 -4.34
C SER A 119 -39.28 -6.86 -5.17
N GLN A 120 -40.07 -5.97 -5.77
CA GLN A 120 -41.19 -6.33 -6.64
C GLN A 120 -40.69 -6.97 -7.94
N ARG A 121 -39.62 -6.41 -8.53
CA ARG A 121 -38.95 -6.99 -9.69
C ARG A 121 -38.52 -8.43 -9.42
N VAL A 122 -37.81 -8.67 -8.30
CA VAL A 122 -37.35 -10.02 -7.92
C VAL A 122 -38.55 -10.96 -7.75
N PHE A 123 -39.62 -10.53 -7.07
CA PHE A 123 -40.84 -11.33 -6.89
C PHE A 123 -41.43 -11.80 -8.23
N HIS A 124 -41.55 -10.90 -9.21
CA HIS A 124 -42.10 -11.22 -10.52
C HIS A 124 -41.19 -12.13 -11.35
N LEU A 125 -39.87 -11.90 -11.30
CA LEU A 125 -38.90 -12.81 -11.93
C LEU A 125 -38.96 -14.22 -11.31
N GLU A 126 -39.19 -14.34 -10.00
CA GLU A 126 -39.40 -15.63 -9.34
C GLU A 126 -40.70 -16.31 -9.81
N GLN A 127 -41.77 -15.56 -10.08
CA GLN A 127 -42.98 -16.14 -10.70
C GLN A 127 -42.70 -16.66 -12.11
N VAL A 128 -41.91 -15.93 -12.91
CA VAL A 128 -41.49 -16.40 -14.24
C VAL A 128 -40.77 -17.74 -14.14
N VAL A 129 -39.84 -17.91 -13.20
CA VAL A 129 -39.12 -19.18 -13.01
C VAL A 129 -40.03 -20.31 -12.50
N LYS A 130 -41.12 -20.00 -11.78
CA LYS A 130 -42.13 -21.00 -11.40
C LYS A 130 -42.95 -21.47 -12.59
N LEU A 131 -43.31 -20.56 -13.49
CA LEU A 131 -44.11 -20.84 -14.69
C LEU A 131 -43.29 -21.52 -15.80
N ASP A 132 -42.05 -21.06 -15.99
CA ASP A 132 -41.07 -21.58 -16.95
C ASP A 132 -39.72 -21.78 -16.23
N PRO A 133 -39.46 -22.99 -15.72
CA PRO A 133 -38.23 -23.31 -15.01
C PRO A 133 -36.95 -23.15 -15.82
N GLU A 134 -37.00 -23.14 -17.15
CA GLU A 134 -35.83 -23.00 -18.02
C GLU A 134 -35.69 -21.59 -18.61
N ASN A 135 -36.47 -20.62 -18.11
CA ASN A 135 -36.41 -19.24 -18.57
C ASN A 135 -35.04 -18.59 -18.27
N GLU A 136 -34.16 -18.62 -19.27
CA GLU A 136 -32.79 -18.14 -19.15
C GLU A 136 -32.73 -16.65 -18.77
N THR A 137 -33.61 -15.83 -19.34
CA THR A 137 -33.67 -14.39 -19.06
C THR A 137 -33.97 -14.11 -17.59
N ALA A 138 -35.04 -14.71 -17.05
CA ALA A 138 -35.42 -14.50 -15.65
C ALA A 138 -34.35 -15.02 -14.68
N ARG A 139 -33.78 -16.20 -14.97
CA ARG A 139 -32.71 -16.79 -14.16
C ARG A 139 -31.45 -15.95 -14.12
N ARG A 140 -30.97 -15.49 -15.28
CA ARG A 140 -29.80 -14.59 -15.35
C ARG A 140 -30.07 -13.29 -14.57
N GLN A 141 -31.28 -12.73 -14.67
CA GLN A 141 -31.65 -11.52 -13.92
C GLN A 141 -31.75 -11.74 -12.41
N LEU A 142 -32.09 -12.95 -11.96
CA LEU A 142 -32.08 -13.37 -10.54
C LEU A 142 -30.68 -13.77 -10.02
N GLY A 143 -29.65 -13.71 -10.87
CA GLY A 143 -28.27 -14.05 -10.52
C GLY A 143 -27.93 -15.54 -10.60
N TYR A 144 -28.73 -16.33 -11.31
CA TYR A 144 -28.39 -17.71 -11.64
C TYR A 144 -27.44 -17.75 -12.85
N VAL A 145 -26.54 -18.72 -12.82
CA VAL A 145 -25.62 -19.06 -13.91
C VAL A 145 -25.75 -20.55 -14.20
N ARG A 146 -25.57 -20.94 -15.46
CA ARG A 146 -25.56 -22.35 -15.85
C ARG A 146 -24.17 -22.92 -15.66
N LEU A 147 -24.00 -23.81 -14.69
CA LEU A 147 -22.75 -24.53 -14.40
C LEU A 147 -23.05 -26.03 -14.46
N ASP A 148 -22.23 -26.80 -15.19
CA ASP A 148 -22.37 -28.26 -15.36
C ASP A 148 -23.79 -28.72 -15.74
N GLY A 149 -24.46 -27.93 -16.59
CA GLY A 149 -25.82 -28.22 -17.07
C GLY A 149 -26.95 -27.81 -16.12
N ALA A 150 -26.66 -27.38 -14.89
CA ALA A 150 -27.65 -26.98 -13.90
C ALA A 150 -27.65 -25.46 -13.63
N TRP A 151 -28.81 -24.92 -13.28
CA TRP A 151 -28.96 -23.54 -12.85
C TRP A 151 -28.58 -23.38 -11.39
N VAL A 152 -27.50 -22.65 -11.11
CA VAL A 152 -27.02 -22.40 -9.75
C VAL A 152 -26.99 -20.90 -9.46
N LYS A 153 -27.40 -20.52 -8.25
CA LYS A 153 -27.31 -19.13 -7.82
C LYS A 153 -25.86 -18.84 -7.46
N LEU A 154 -25.22 -17.96 -8.22
CA LEU A 154 -23.76 -17.80 -8.18
C LEU A 154 -23.25 -17.40 -6.79
N ASP A 155 -24.03 -16.61 -6.05
CA ASP A 155 -23.68 -16.16 -4.70
C ASP A 155 -23.73 -17.26 -3.64
N VAL A 156 -24.68 -18.20 -3.75
CA VAL A 156 -24.79 -19.39 -2.90
C VAL A 156 -23.65 -20.33 -3.27
N TRP A 157 -23.44 -20.59 -4.57
CA TRP A 157 -22.39 -21.47 -5.07
C TRP A 157 -20.98 -21.08 -4.58
N HIS A 158 -20.67 -19.78 -4.55
CA HIS A 158 -19.42 -19.26 -4.01
C HIS A 158 -19.35 -19.36 -2.48
N ARG A 159 -20.43 -18.98 -1.77
CA ARG A 159 -20.47 -19.03 -0.31
C ARG A 159 -20.31 -20.44 0.24
N GLU A 160 -20.95 -21.44 -0.39
CA GLU A 160 -20.81 -22.85 -0.03
C GLU A 160 -19.37 -23.37 -0.19
N ARG A 161 -18.59 -22.76 -1.09
CA ARG A 161 -17.17 -23.06 -1.30
C ARG A 161 -16.25 -22.22 -0.42
N GLY A 162 -16.80 -21.50 0.55
CA GLY A 162 -16.05 -20.69 1.49
C GLY A 162 -15.57 -19.35 0.94
N PHE A 163 -16.04 -18.90 -0.22
CA PHE A 163 -15.72 -17.57 -0.73
C PHE A 163 -16.55 -16.49 -0.04
N VAL A 164 -15.95 -15.31 0.09
CA VAL A 164 -16.58 -14.10 0.60
C VAL A 164 -16.51 -12.99 -0.45
N LYS A 165 -17.47 -12.07 -0.42
CA LYS A 165 -17.50 -10.93 -1.34
C LYS A 165 -16.72 -9.77 -0.72
N SER A 166 -15.60 -9.40 -1.33
CA SER A 166 -14.76 -8.25 -0.93
C SER A 166 -14.42 -7.39 -2.14
N GLY A 167 -14.62 -6.07 -2.05
CA GLY A 167 -14.35 -5.14 -3.16
C GLY A 167 -15.13 -5.46 -4.45
N GLY A 168 -16.33 -6.05 -4.32
CA GLY A 168 -17.14 -6.47 -5.47
C GLY A 168 -16.69 -7.79 -6.14
N LYS A 169 -15.62 -8.43 -5.66
CA LYS A 169 -15.09 -9.70 -6.18
C LYS A 169 -15.26 -10.82 -5.16
N TRP A 170 -15.42 -12.05 -5.64
CA TRP A 170 -15.37 -13.25 -4.80
C TRP A 170 -13.92 -13.58 -4.50
N ARG A 171 -13.60 -13.73 -3.22
CA ARG A 171 -12.25 -13.96 -2.70
C ARG A 171 -12.28 -15.01 -1.60
N LEU A 172 -11.16 -15.69 -1.38
CA LEU A 172 -11.02 -16.53 -0.20
C LEU A 172 -10.88 -15.64 1.06
N PRO A 173 -11.41 -16.04 2.23
CA PRO A 173 -11.27 -15.27 3.47
C PRO A 173 -9.82 -14.97 3.84
N GLN A 174 -8.91 -15.90 3.55
CA GLN A 174 -7.47 -15.74 3.77
C GLN A 174 -6.88 -14.62 2.89
N GLU A 175 -7.28 -14.54 1.62
CA GLU A 175 -6.85 -13.47 0.71
C GLU A 175 -7.32 -12.10 1.20
N VAL A 176 -8.59 -12.01 1.62
CA VAL A 176 -9.16 -10.77 2.17
C VAL A 176 -8.44 -10.35 3.45
N ALA A 177 -8.12 -11.30 4.33
CA ALA A 177 -7.37 -11.02 5.56
C ALA A 177 -5.94 -10.53 5.26
N LEU A 178 -5.25 -11.14 4.28
CA LEU A 178 -3.92 -10.70 3.85
C LEU A 178 -3.94 -9.30 3.21
N GLU A 179 -4.91 -9.03 2.33
CA GLU A 179 -5.08 -7.71 1.70
C GLU A 179 -5.37 -6.63 2.75
N LYS A 180 -6.26 -6.92 3.70
CA LYS A 180 -6.56 -6.02 4.81
C LYS A 180 -5.32 -5.75 5.66
N ALA A 181 -4.58 -6.80 6.05
CA ALA A 181 -3.35 -6.67 6.83
C ALA A 181 -2.24 -5.91 6.06
N GLU A 182 -2.17 -6.06 4.74
CA GLU A 182 -1.26 -5.27 3.90
C GLU A 182 -1.68 -3.79 3.85
N SER A 183 -2.97 -3.50 3.69
CA SER A 183 -3.49 -2.14 3.73
C SER A 183 -3.20 -1.47 5.08
N GLU A 184 -3.50 -2.16 6.18
CA GLU A 184 -3.26 -1.66 7.54
C GLU A 184 -1.77 -1.39 7.78
N ARG A 185 -0.87 -2.26 7.29
CA ARG A 185 0.58 -2.01 7.36
C ARG A 185 1.02 -0.80 6.56
N LYS A 186 0.49 -0.62 5.34
CA LYS A 186 0.78 0.56 4.51
C LYS A 186 0.26 1.84 5.15
N ASP A 187 -0.95 1.81 5.70
CA ASP A 187 -1.53 2.95 6.40
C ASP A 187 -0.69 3.30 7.64
N ALA A 188 -0.27 2.30 8.42
CA ALA A 188 0.64 2.50 9.55
C ALA A 188 1.98 3.11 9.11
N GLU A 189 2.60 2.60 8.04
CA GLU A 189 3.84 3.15 7.49
C GLU A 189 3.67 4.62 7.04
N ILE A 190 2.55 4.96 6.41
CA ILE A 190 2.21 6.34 6.02
C ILE A 190 2.09 7.24 7.26
N GLN A 191 1.43 6.77 8.32
CA GLN A 191 1.33 7.54 9.57
C GLN A 191 2.69 7.72 10.22
N TRP A 192 3.51 6.66 10.30
CA TRP A 192 4.87 6.75 10.84
C TRP A 192 5.75 7.69 10.03
N THR A 193 5.64 7.68 8.71
CA THR A 193 6.36 8.61 7.83
C THR A 193 6.03 10.07 8.18
N LYS A 194 4.74 10.37 8.42
CA LYS A 194 4.32 11.72 8.83
C LYS A 194 4.87 12.10 10.21
N GLN A 195 4.74 11.21 11.20
CA GLN A 195 5.20 11.44 12.57
C GLN A 195 6.71 11.64 12.65
N ILE A 196 7.49 10.74 12.05
CA ILE A 196 8.96 10.81 12.05
C ILE A 196 9.45 12.07 11.36
N ARG A 197 8.85 12.46 10.22
CA ARG A 197 9.22 13.71 9.54
C ARG A 197 8.92 14.94 10.39
N MET A 198 7.80 14.95 11.10
CA MET A 198 7.46 16.02 12.04
C MET A 198 8.48 16.10 13.17
N TRP A 199 8.81 14.99 13.83
CA TRP A 199 9.81 14.97 14.91
C TRP A 199 11.20 15.36 14.42
N ARG A 200 11.63 14.84 13.26
CA ARG A 200 12.87 15.28 12.61
C ARG A 200 12.87 16.80 12.39
N GLN A 201 11.75 17.37 11.93
CA GLN A 201 11.64 18.81 11.75
C GLN A 201 11.78 19.57 13.08
N TRP A 202 11.23 19.04 14.17
CA TRP A 202 11.45 19.62 15.49
C TRP A 202 12.93 19.62 15.86
N ILE A 203 13.62 18.50 15.69
CA ILE A 203 15.05 18.38 16.01
C ILE A 203 15.90 19.36 15.20
N VAL A 204 15.66 19.45 13.89
CA VAL A 204 16.52 20.21 12.99
C VAL A 204 16.21 21.71 12.99
N LYS A 205 14.94 22.10 13.21
CA LYS A 205 14.50 23.50 13.03
C LYS A 205 13.95 24.17 14.29
N ASN A 206 13.69 23.44 15.37
CA ASN A 206 13.06 23.98 16.58
C ASN A 206 13.83 23.53 17.83
N ALA A 207 14.72 24.39 18.32
CA ALA A 207 15.56 24.09 19.49
C ALA A 207 14.75 23.75 20.75
N GLU A 208 13.59 24.38 20.97
CA GLU A 208 12.74 24.13 22.13
C GLU A 208 12.11 22.73 22.11
N ARG A 209 11.70 22.26 20.91
CA ARG A 209 11.09 20.93 20.73
C ARG A 209 12.07 19.85 20.31
N ALA A 210 13.37 20.16 20.22
CA ALA A 210 14.38 19.21 19.78
C ALA A 210 14.49 18.02 20.73
N ALA A 211 14.46 18.26 22.05
CA ALA A 211 14.49 17.21 23.06
C ALA A 211 13.29 16.25 22.93
N ASP A 212 12.09 16.78 22.73
CA ASP A 212 10.86 15.99 22.54
C ASP A 212 10.94 15.12 21.28
N GLY A 213 11.42 15.69 20.17
CA GLY A 213 11.61 14.96 18.92
C GLY A 213 12.62 13.82 19.07
N ILE A 214 13.74 14.06 19.77
CA ILE A 214 14.75 13.02 20.07
C ILE A 214 14.14 11.90 20.92
N ALA A 215 13.42 12.26 21.98
CA ALA A 215 12.78 11.29 22.87
C ALA A 215 11.74 10.44 22.11
N ALA A 216 10.92 11.08 21.28
CA ALA A 216 9.90 10.40 20.48
C ALA A 216 10.50 9.40 19.48
N ILE A 217 11.55 9.79 18.74
CA ILE A 217 12.22 8.87 17.79
C ILE A 217 12.86 7.69 18.53
N ARG A 218 13.50 7.92 19.69
CA ARG A 218 14.14 6.86 20.48
C ARG A 218 13.16 5.85 21.07
N ALA A 219 11.91 6.26 21.30
CA ALA A 219 10.85 5.44 21.86
C ALA A 219 10.10 4.60 20.81
N ILE A 220 10.46 4.69 19.52
CA ILE A 220 9.82 3.91 18.46
C ILE A 220 10.21 2.43 18.61
N GLU A 221 9.19 1.57 18.71
CA GLU A 221 9.34 0.10 18.73
C GLU A 221 8.54 -0.59 17.61
N ASP A 222 7.62 0.13 16.95
CA ASP A 222 6.74 -0.43 15.91
C ASP A 222 7.53 -0.74 14.62
N PRO A 223 7.53 -2.00 14.13
CA PRO A 223 8.19 -2.37 12.89
C PRO A 223 7.70 -1.59 11.65
N ALA A 224 6.47 -1.06 11.65
CA ALA A 224 5.96 -0.23 10.55
C ALA A 224 6.73 1.10 10.38
N ALA A 225 7.50 1.51 11.40
CA ALA A 225 8.37 2.67 11.33
C ALA A 225 9.73 2.39 10.64
N ALA A 226 10.05 1.13 10.34
CA ALA A 226 11.36 0.76 9.80
C ALA A 226 11.64 1.42 8.45
N THR A 227 10.70 1.37 7.51
CA THR A 227 10.85 1.93 6.16
C THR A 227 11.21 3.43 6.18
N PRO A 228 10.45 4.33 6.82
CA PRO A 228 10.79 5.75 6.85
C PRO A 228 12.10 6.06 7.59
N LEU A 229 12.47 5.28 8.63
CA LEU A 229 13.77 5.44 9.29
C LEU A 229 14.93 5.01 8.37
N ILE A 230 14.76 3.93 7.60
CA ILE A 230 15.75 3.47 6.61
C ILE A 230 15.95 4.53 5.52
N GLU A 231 14.87 5.16 5.04
CA GLU A 231 14.96 6.25 4.07
C GLU A 231 15.82 7.41 4.60
N LEU A 232 15.57 7.84 5.84
CA LEU A 232 16.34 8.91 6.48
C LEU A 232 17.79 8.51 6.77
N LEU A 233 18.03 7.25 7.16
CA LEU A 233 19.37 6.70 7.37
C LEU A 233 20.19 6.67 6.06
N ARG A 234 19.52 6.47 4.92
CA ARG A 234 20.18 6.45 3.60
C ARG A 234 20.49 7.84 3.06
N ASP A 235 19.81 8.88 3.53
CA ASP A 235 20.06 10.26 3.11
C ASP A 235 21.44 10.75 3.61
N LYS A 236 22.33 11.02 2.66
CA LYS A 236 23.69 11.52 2.94
C LYS A 236 23.70 12.93 3.52
N LYS A 237 22.63 13.71 3.32
CA LYS A 237 22.48 15.06 3.88
C LYS A 237 22.02 15.05 5.34
N GLU A 238 21.56 13.91 5.83
CA GLU A 238 21.15 13.76 7.21
C GLU A 238 22.37 13.94 8.14
N PRO A 239 22.27 14.67 9.26
CA PRO A 239 23.35 14.77 10.23
C PRO A 239 23.80 13.40 10.77
N ALA A 240 25.10 13.20 10.97
CA ALA A 240 25.65 11.93 11.47
C ALA A 240 25.06 11.52 12.83
N GLU A 241 24.82 12.47 13.74
CA GLU A 241 24.17 12.20 15.03
C GLU A 241 22.75 11.63 14.89
N LEU A 242 21.99 12.12 13.91
CA LEU A 242 20.65 11.59 13.62
C LEU A 242 20.72 10.20 12.98
N ARG A 243 21.63 9.99 12.02
CA ARG A 243 21.86 8.65 11.45
C ARG A 243 22.25 7.64 12.52
N LYS A 244 23.14 8.00 13.45
CA LYS A 244 23.47 7.15 14.61
C LYS A 244 22.22 6.82 15.43
N MET A 245 21.34 7.78 15.69
CA MET A 245 20.09 7.52 16.41
C MET A 245 19.17 6.56 15.65
N TYR A 246 19.01 6.74 14.33
CA TYR A 246 18.19 5.83 13.52
C TYR A 246 18.75 4.41 13.53
N VAL A 247 20.08 4.25 13.52
CA VAL A 247 20.73 2.94 13.68
C VAL A 247 20.36 2.27 15.01
N ASP A 248 20.30 2.99 16.14
CA ASP A 248 19.88 2.39 17.42
C ASP A 248 18.44 1.90 17.38
N VAL A 249 17.55 2.70 16.79
CA VAL A 249 16.12 2.39 16.73
C VAL A 249 15.92 1.19 15.81
N LEU A 250 16.52 1.22 14.61
CA LEU A 250 16.46 0.12 13.65
C LEU A 250 17.12 -1.15 14.19
N GLY A 251 18.19 -1.05 14.98
CA GLY A 251 18.86 -2.21 15.59
C GLY A 251 17.94 -3.06 16.48
N LYS A 252 16.90 -2.46 17.06
CA LYS A 252 15.89 -3.16 17.88
C LYS A 252 14.78 -3.82 17.04
N MET A 253 14.68 -3.48 15.75
CA MET A 253 13.57 -3.92 14.90
C MET A 253 13.93 -5.20 14.11
N PRO A 254 13.00 -6.16 13.96
CA PRO A 254 13.21 -7.30 13.08
C PRO A 254 13.05 -6.92 11.60
N GLY A 255 13.52 -7.78 10.70
CA GLY A 255 13.19 -7.72 9.28
C GLY A 255 14.37 -7.59 8.32
N ALA A 256 14.26 -8.21 7.16
CA ALA A 256 15.32 -8.27 6.15
C ALA A 256 15.71 -6.88 5.59
N ALA A 257 14.75 -5.96 5.50
CA ALA A 257 15.01 -4.59 5.06
C ALA A 257 15.93 -3.84 6.04
N VAL A 258 15.73 -4.05 7.35
CA VAL A 258 16.57 -3.47 8.41
C VAL A 258 17.99 -4.02 8.33
N SER A 259 18.14 -5.35 8.27
CA SER A 259 19.45 -6.01 8.14
C SER A 259 20.21 -5.54 6.90
N SER A 260 19.52 -5.40 5.77
CA SER A 260 20.10 -4.88 4.52
C SER A 260 20.57 -3.43 4.69
N ALA A 261 19.73 -2.55 5.25
CA ALA A 261 20.06 -1.14 5.43
C ALA A 261 21.23 -0.94 6.40
N LEU A 262 21.26 -1.67 7.52
CA LEU A 262 22.38 -1.64 8.46
C LEU A 262 23.67 -2.15 7.82
N THR A 263 23.60 -3.22 7.02
CA THR A 263 24.78 -3.75 6.29
C THR A 263 25.33 -2.73 5.30
N GLU A 264 24.46 -2.07 4.54
CA GLU A 264 24.85 -0.99 3.63
C GLU A 264 25.56 0.16 4.38
N ARG A 265 25.04 0.54 5.55
CA ARG A 265 25.66 1.59 6.37
C ARG A 265 26.98 1.13 6.97
N ALA A 266 27.09 -0.09 7.46
CA ALA A 266 28.34 -0.65 7.99
C ALA A 266 29.47 -0.63 6.93
N LEU A 267 29.14 -0.83 5.66
CA LEU A 267 30.12 -0.85 4.57
C LEU A 267 30.46 0.55 4.02
N ALA A 268 29.48 1.45 3.94
CA ALA A 268 29.61 2.62 3.07
C ALA A 268 29.04 3.93 3.63
N ASP A 269 28.70 4.00 4.93
CA ASP A 269 28.35 5.30 5.51
C ASP A 269 29.59 6.23 5.47
N PRO A 270 29.43 7.52 5.09
CA PRO A 270 30.53 8.48 5.10
C PRO A 270 31.17 8.66 6.49
N ASP A 271 30.36 8.54 7.54
CA ASP A 271 30.81 8.71 8.93
C ASP A 271 31.29 7.37 9.52
N PRO A 272 32.55 7.26 9.97
CA PRO A 272 33.09 6.02 10.54
C PRO A 272 32.35 5.53 11.78
N LEU A 273 31.83 6.42 12.62
CA LEU A 273 31.09 6.04 13.83
C LEU A 273 29.72 5.47 13.48
N VAL A 274 29.07 5.97 12.42
CA VAL A 274 27.84 5.35 11.90
C VAL A 274 28.12 3.95 11.36
N ARG A 275 29.24 3.75 10.64
CA ARG A 275 29.63 2.42 10.14
C ARG A 275 29.80 1.42 11.29
N ASP A 276 30.59 1.80 12.30
CA ASP A 276 30.88 0.93 13.44
C ASP A 276 29.62 0.59 14.23
N LYS A 277 28.78 1.59 14.48
CA LYS A 277 27.51 1.41 15.20
C LYS A 277 26.51 0.55 14.44
N ALA A 278 26.45 0.66 13.11
CA ALA A 278 25.62 -0.23 12.30
C ALA A 278 26.11 -1.68 12.40
N LEU A 279 27.44 -1.89 12.38
CA LEU A 279 28.03 -3.21 12.57
C LEU A 279 27.81 -3.75 13.98
N ASP A 280 27.89 -2.92 15.02
CA ASP A 280 27.58 -3.30 16.40
C ASP A 280 26.16 -3.86 16.51
N GLN A 281 25.18 -3.19 15.89
CA GLN A 281 23.79 -3.67 15.88
C GLN A 281 23.66 -5.02 15.16
N LEU A 282 24.35 -5.21 14.03
CA LEU A 282 24.34 -6.48 13.31
C LEU A 282 24.97 -7.61 14.12
N VAL A 283 26.06 -7.33 14.84
CA VAL A 283 26.74 -8.30 15.72
C VAL A 283 25.86 -8.65 16.92
N ALA A 284 25.27 -7.66 17.58
CA ALA A 284 24.39 -7.87 18.72
C ALA A 284 23.17 -8.75 18.39
N ARG A 285 22.74 -8.76 17.13
CA ARG A 285 21.60 -9.54 16.62
C ARG A 285 21.98 -10.92 16.08
N ASP A 286 23.27 -11.26 16.02
CA ASP A 286 23.76 -12.42 15.26
C ASP A 286 23.15 -12.48 13.84
N ASP A 287 23.22 -11.35 13.12
CA ASP A 287 22.45 -11.15 11.89
C ASP A 287 22.98 -12.00 10.72
N LYS A 288 22.33 -13.14 10.51
CA LYS A 288 22.68 -14.11 9.46
C LYS A 288 22.56 -13.55 8.05
N LEU A 289 21.60 -12.65 7.80
CA LEU A 289 21.44 -12.04 6.49
C LEU A 289 22.60 -11.07 6.21
N ALA A 290 23.01 -10.27 7.21
CA ALA A 290 24.20 -9.43 7.07
C ALA A 290 25.44 -10.26 6.74
N ALA A 291 25.67 -11.38 7.44
CA ALA A 291 26.79 -12.28 7.12
C ALA A 291 26.75 -12.76 5.66
N GLN A 292 25.57 -13.15 5.14
CA GLN A 292 25.42 -13.54 3.73
C GLN A 292 25.71 -12.40 2.76
N LEU A 293 25.20 -11.20 3.04
CA LEU A 293 25.43 -10.01 2.20
C LEU A 293 26.92 -9.64 2.16
N LEU A 294 27.60 -9.66 3.30
CA LEU A 294 29.04 -9.39 3.40
C LEU A 294 29.88 -10.45 2.69
N ILE A 295 29.50 -11.73 2.75
CA ILE A 295 30.14 -12.79 1.94
C ILE A 295 29.99 -12.48 0.45
N GLY A 296 28.81 -12.07 0.01
CA GLY A 296 28.57 -11.66 -1.37
C GLY A 296 29.53 -10.55 -1.82
N VAL A 297 29.80 -9.57 -0.97
CA VAL A 297 30.77 -8.50 -1.23
C VAL A 297 32.21 -9.05 -1.35
N VAL A 298 32.63 -9.90 -0.42
CA VAL A 298 33.97 -10.52 -0.46
C VAL A 298 34.15 -11.35 -1.72
N VAL A 299 33.20 -12.23 -2.04
CA VAL A 299 33.25 -13.09 -3.24
C VAL A 299 33.37 -12.22 -4.49
N LYS A 300 32.49 -11.22 -4.63
CA LYS A 300 32.44 -10.32 -5.79
C LYS A 300 33.75 -9.60 -6.06
N PHE A 301 34.48 -9.21 -5.02
CA PHE A 301 35.70 -8.41 -5.15
C PHE A 301 37.00 -9.19 -4.92
N SER A 302 36.91 -10.49 -4.63
CA SER A 302 38.08 -11.37 -4.44
C SER A 302 38.66 -11.92 -5.74
N GLU A 303 37.89 -11.87 -6.83
CA GLU A 303 38.26 -12.44 -8.13
C GLU A 303 38.73 -11.37 -9.13
N GLY A 304 39.62 -11.78 -10.03
CA GLY A 304 40.07 -10.92 -11.13
C GLY A 304 41.01 -9.79 -10.70
N THR A 305 40.93 -8.67 -11.41
CA THR A 305 41.64 -7.44 -11.05
C THR A 305 40.68 -6.53 -10.30
N THR A 306 40.97 -6.27 -9.04
CA THR A 306 40.13 -5.46 -8.15
C THR A 306 40.69 -4.04 -8.09
N PRO A 307 39.92 -3.01 -8.50
CA PRO A 307 40.26 -1.62 -8.25
C PRO A 307 40.43 -1.34 -6.75
N THR A 308 41.28 -0.37 -6.41
CA THR A 308 41.60 -0.03 -5.00
C THR A 308 40.35 0.25 -4.16
N GLU A 309 39.37 1.00 -4.69
CA GLU A 309 38.11 1.29 -3.99
C GLU A 309 37.30 0.04 -3.64
N GLN A 310 37.26 -0.94 -4.54
CA GLN A 310 36.56 -2.21 -4.33
C GLN A 310 37.31 -3.08 -3.31
N ASN A 311 38.64 -2.98 -3.27
CA ASN A 311 39.43 -3.66 -2.24
C ASN A 311 39.20 -3.08 -0.84
N THR A 312 38.96 -1.77 -0.74
CA THR A 312 38.55 -1.14 0.53
C THR A 312 37.22 -1.71 1.01
N LEU A 313 36.22 -1.82 0.12
CA LEU A 313 34.93 -2.43 0.44
C LEU A 313 35.07 -3.92 0.83
N LEU A 314 35.94 -4.67 0.15
CA LEU A 314 36.25 -6.05 0.48
C LEU A 314 36.82 -6.17 1.90
N ASN A 315 37.79 -5.30 2.27
CA ASN A 315 38.39 -5.33 3.60
C ASN A 315 37.39 -4.91 4.69
N LEU A 316 36.50 -3.95 4.41
CA LEU A 316 35.41 -3.58 5.32
C LEU A 316 34.43 -4.74 5.51
N ALA A 317 34.08 -5.44 4.43
CA ALA A 317 33.21 -6.61 4.51
C ALA A 317 33.87 -7.74 5.30
N ALA A 318 35.16 -7.99 5.08
CA ALA A 318 35.93 -8.96 5.84
C ALA A 318 35.99 -8.63 7.33
N ALA A 319 36.22 -7.35 7.69
CA ALA A 319 36.17 -6.91 9.09
C ALA A 319 34.81 -7.23 9.73
N GLY A 320 33.72 -6.93 9.00
CA GLY A 320 32.36 -7.26 9.44
C GLY A 320 32.15 -8.74 9.69
N LEU A 321 32.60 -9.60 8.77
CA LEU A 321 32.52 -11.06 8.90
C LEU A 321 33.33 -11.60 10.08
N GLY A 322 34.52 -11.02 10.32
CA GLY A 322 35.35 -11.35 11.48
C GLY A 322 34.67 -10.99 12.81
N ARG A 323 34.00 -9.83 12.88
CA ARG A 323 33.24 -9.40 14.06
C ARG A 323 31.98 -10.26 14.28
N LEU A 324 31.31 -10.66 13.20
CA LEU A 324 30.15 -11.57 13.22
C LEU A 324 30.53 -13.04 13.49
N LYS A 325 31.82 -13.40 13.52
CA LYS A 325 32.28 -14.80 13.64
C LYS A 325 31.65 -15.72 12.60
N ALA A 326 31.48 -15.23 11.37
CA ALA A 326 30.77 -15.94 10.31
C ALA A 326 31.61 -17.09 9.72
N GLU A 327 31.56 -18.28 10.32
CA GLU A 327 32.32 -19.46 9.88
C GLU A 327 32.09 -19.83 8.41
N GLN A 328 30.87 -19.64 7.90
CA GLN A 328 30.54 -19.89 6.49
C GLN A 328 31.32 -18.99 5.51
N ALA A 329 31.93 -17.90 5.99
CA ALA A 329 32.77 -17.01 5.18
C ALA A 329 34.22 -17.48 5.04
N THR A 330 34.62 -18.57 5.70
CA THR A 330 36.02 -19.03 5.74
C THR A 330 36.63 -19.19 4.34
N VAL A 331 35.98 -19.95 3.45
CA VAL A 331 36.49 -20.17 2.09
C VAL A 331 36.53 -18.87 1.25
N PRO A 332 35.46 -18.05 1.21
CA PRO A 332 35.51 -16.72 0.60
C PRO A 332 36.67 -15.85 1.10
N LEU A 333 36.91 -15.82 2.42
CA LEU A 333 37.99 -15.03 3.02
C LEU A 333 39.37 -15.58 2.63
N ILE A 334 39.57 -16.90 2.60
CA ILE A 334 40.82 -17.52 2.13
C ILE A 334 41.12 -17.08 0.70
N ASN A 335 40.11 -17.08 -0.17
CA ASN A 335 40.26 -16.65 -1.56
C ASN A 335 40.64 -15.16 -1.65
N ALA A 336 40.16 -14.34 -0.72
CA ALA A 336 40.40 -12.91 -0.65
C ALA A 336 41.70 -12.47 0.05
N LEU A 337 42.48 -13.39 0.65
CA LEU A 337 43.73 -13.07 1.38
C LEU A 337 44.75 -12.27 0.54
N VAL A 338 44.80 -12.54 -0.76
CA VAL A 338 45.65 -11.85 -1.74
C VAL A 338 44.83 -11.55 -2.99
N THR A 339 44.72 -10.29 -3.36
CA THR A 339 43.98 -9.81 -4.56
C THR A 339 44.93 -9.17 -5.57
N ARG A 340 44.56 -9.16 -6.85
CA ARG A 340 45.36 -8.53 -7.91
C ARG A 340 44.84 -7.13 -8.24
N HIS A 341 45.73 -6.15 -8.32
CA HIS A 341 45.41 -4.76 -8.61
C HIS A 341 46.17 -4.32 -9.85
N LYS A 342 45.54 -3.53 -10.73
CA LYS A 342 46.23 -2.88 -11.86
C LYS A 342 46.53 -1.44 -11.47
N GLU A 343 47.81 -1.12 -11.36
CA GLU A 343 48.29 0.24 -11.12
C GLU A 343 48.97 0.77 -12.39
N ALA A 344 48.66 2.01 -12.75
CA ALA A 344 49.42 2.72 -13.78
C ALA A 344 50.73 3.21 -13.15
N VAL A 345 51.83 2.51 -13.41
CA VAL A 345 53.15 2.92 -12.92
C VAL A 345 53.90 3.61 -14.05
N GLY A 346 54.11 4.91 -13.90
CA GLY A 346 55.00 5.70 -14.75
C GLY A 346 54.37 6.16 -16.07
N GLY A 347 53.90 7.41 -16.07
CA GLY A 347 54.14 8.32 -17.19
C GLY A 347 55.25 9.26 -16.71
N GLY A 348 56.51 8.90 -16.94
CA GLY A 348 57.60 9.85 -16.75
C GLY A 348 57.25 11.08 -17.57
N GLY A 349 57.15 12.25 -16.93
CA GLY A 349 56.83 13.51 -17.59
C GLY A 349 57.63 13.58 -18.88
N GLY A 350 56.95 13.74 -20.01
CA GLY A 350 57.55 13.65 -21.33
C GLY A 350 58.79 14.52 -21.37
N ASN A 351 59.97 13.90 -21.30
CA ASN A 351 61.22 14.62 -21.40
C ASN A 351 61.28 15.11 -22.84
N LEU A 352 60.96 16.39 -23.04
CA LEU A 352 61.18 17.09 -24.30
C LEU A 352 62.69 17.20 -24.45
N ASN A 353 63.28 16.34 -25.28
CA ASN A 353 64.70 16.45 -25.63
C ASN A 353 64.79 17.15 -26.99
N PRO A 354 65.07 18.47 -27.03
CA PRO A 354 65.28 19.15 -28.30
C PRO A 354 66.62 18.68 -28.89
N THR A 355 66.55 17.93 -29.98
CA THR A 355 67.73 17.55 -30.78
C THR A 355 68.09 18.69 -31.72
N PHE A 356 69.20 19.37 -31.43
CA PHE A 356 69.81 20.36 -32.33
C PHE A 356 70.90 19.68 -33.15
N THR A 357 70.71 19.62 -34.47
CA THR A 357 71.72 19.15 -35.43
C THR A 357 72.43 20.36 -36.03
N ASN A 358 73.76 20.40 -35.99
CA ASN A 358 74.57 21.49 -36.59
C ASN A 358 74.91 21.24 -38.08
N ASP A 359 74.17 20.36 -38.76
CA ASP A 359 74.39 20.04 -40.17
C ASP A 359 73.49 20.92 -41.07
N PRO A 360 74.05 21.77 -41.95
CA PRO A 360 73.28 22.65 -42.83
C PRO A 360 72.43 21.93 -43.87
N ASN A 361 72.66 20.63 -44.09
CA ASN A 361 71.96 19.85 -45.13
C ASN A 361 70.95 18.84 -44.56
N SER A 362 70.72 18.85 -43.23
CA SER A 362 69.74 17.98 -42.57
C SER A 362 68.46 18.76 -42.28
N GLY A 363 67.38 18.40 -42.97
CA GLY A 363 66.07 19.03 -42.79
C GLY A 363 65.49 18.76 -41.40
N GLY A 364 65.43 19.80 -40.58
CA GLY A 364 64.47 19.96 -39.48
C GLY A 364 64.91 19.40 -38.13
N GLY A 365 65.24 20.31 -37.19
CA GLY A 365 65.26 20.00 -35.76
C GLY A 365 63.86 19.60 -35.29
N GLY A 366 63.66 18.32 -35.01
CA GLY A 366 62.39 17.75 -34.54
C GLY A 366 62.35 17.62 -33.01
N LEU A 367 61.19 17.88 -32.43
CA LEU A 367 60.87 17.54 -31.04
C LEU A 367 60.52 16.04 -30.96
N SER A 368 61.34 15.25 -30.27
CA SER A 368 61.02 13.85 -29.99
C SER A 368 60.21 13.74 -28.69
N PHE A 369 58.95 13.31 -28.80
CA PHE A 369 58.10 12.99 -27.64
C PHE A 369 58.34 11.52 -27.24
N GLY A 370 58.94 11.29 -26.07
CA GLY A 370 59.10 9.95 -25.52
C GLY A 370 57.75 9.26 -25.31
N SER A 371 57.48 8.18 -26.05
CA SER A 371 56.21 7.44 -26.08
C SER A 371 55.96 6.52 -24.87
N GLY A 372 56.40 6.93 -23.68
CA GLY A 372 56.20 6.19 -22.44
C GLY A 372 54.85 6.49 -21.80
N GLY A 373 53.73 6.19 -22.47
CA GLY A 373 52.42 6.24 -21.83
C GLY A 373 52.34 5.30 -20.61
N PRO A 374 51.45 5.58 -19.63
CA PRO A 374 51.35 4.80 -18.40
C PRO A 374 51.22 3.30 -18.68
N LYS A 375 52.19 2.52 -18.20
CA LYS A 375 52.14 1.05 -18.28
C LYS A 375 51.32 0.50 -17.12
N ALA A 376 50.28 -0.27 -17.42
CA ALA A 376 49.49 -0.97 -16.42
C ALA A 376 50.29 -2.16 -15.86
N VAL A 377 50.75 -2.05 -14.62
CA VAL A 377 51.43 -3.12 -13.89
C VAL A 377 50.43 -3.80 -12.97
N THR A 378 50.36 -5.12 -13.01
CA THR A 378 49.55 -5.89 -12.06
C THR A 378 50.38 -6.20 -10.82
N ARG A 379 49.85 -5.90 -9.63
CA ARG A 379 50.47 -6.18 -8.34
C ARG A 379 49.55 -7.00 -7.46
N ASP A 380 50.14 -7.96 -6.75
CA ASP A 380 49.45 -8.70 -5.70
C ASP A 380 49.41 -7.85 -4.42
N VAL A 381 48.22 -7.69 -3.85
CA VAL A 381 47.96 -6.94 -2.63
C VAL A 381 47.50 -7.92 -1.56
N SER A 382 48.22 -7.93 -0.44
CA SER A 382 47.90 -8.74 0.74
C SER A 382 46.90 -8.01 1.63
N ASN A 383 45.76 -8.64 1.91
CA ASN A 383 44.66 -8.02 2.65
C ASN A 383 44.74 -8.36 4.14
N ALA A 384 45.41 -7.49 4.93
CA ALA A 384 45.61 -7.72 6.37
C ALA A 384 44.29 -7.90 7.12
N THR A 385 43.26 -7.12 6.80
CA THR A 385 41.94 -7.22 7.44
C THR A 385 41.25 -8.56 7.16
N VAL A 386 41.47 -9.13 5.98
CA VAL A 386 40.94 -10.48 5.63
C VAL A 386 41.63 -11.55 6.48
N ARG A 387 42.96 -11.46 6.64
CA ARG A 387 43.71 -12.35 7.52
C ARG A 387 43.21 -12.23 8.96
N ASP A 388 43.02 -11.01 9.45
CA ASP A 388 42.58 -10.76 10.83
C ASP A 388 41.15 -11.27 11.05
N ALA A 389 40.29 -11.17 10.03
CA ALA A 389 38.95 -11.78 10.05
C ALA A 389 39.01 -13.31 10.15
N LEU A 390 39.90 -13.97 9.40
CA LEU A 390 40.11 -15.42 9.50
C LEU A 390 40.58 -15.85 10.89
N ILE A 391 41.53 -15.10 11.47
CA ILE A 391 42.02 -15.35 12.85
C ILE A 391 40.92 -15.10 13.87
N ALA A 392 40.07 -14.09 13.65
CA ALA A 392 38.95 -13.80 14.52
C ALA A 392 37.91 -14.93 14.49
N ILE A 393 37.59 -15.47 13.31
CA ILE A 393 36.65 -16.59 13.17
C ILE A 393 37.26 -17.87 13.77
N HIS A 394 38.53 -18.14 13.48
CA HIS A 394 39.24 -19.37 13.89
C HIS A 394 40.35 -19.05 14.88
N SER A 395 39.98 -18.83 16.14
CA SER A 395 40.93 -18.49 17.19
C SER A 395 42.01 -19.56 17.35
N GLY A 396 43.28 -19.14 17.36
CA GLY A 396 44.42 -20.05 17.52
C GLY A 396 45.01 -20.58 16.21
N VAL A 397 44.42 -20.23 15.06
CA VAL A 397 44.91 -20.63 13.73
C VAL A 397 45.42 -19.40 12.99
N ASN A 398 46.65 -19.48 12.45
CA ASN A 398 47.23 -18.40 11.65
C ASN A 398 48.22 -18.95 10.63
N HIS A 399 47.86 -18.90 9.35
CA HIS A 399 48.75 -19.25 8.24
C HIS A 399 49.19 -18.01 7.43
N GLY A 400 49.08 -16.82 8.01
CA GLY A 400 49.37 -15.55 7.35
C GLY A 400 48.56 -15.39 6.06
N PHE A 401 49.24 -15.05 4.97
CA PHE A 401 48.64 -14.87 3.65
C PHE A 401 48.73 -16.12 2.76
N ASN A 402 49.17 -17.27 3.30
CA ASN A 402 49.31 -18.50 2.52
C ASN A 402 47.95 -19.18 2.32
N LYS A 403 47.34 -18.94 1.15
CA LYS A 403 46.03 -19.52 0.79
C LYS A 403 46.01 -21.04 0.85
N GLN A 404 47.08 -21.72 0.42
CA GLN A 404 47.09 -23.18 0.36
C GLN A 404 47.15 -23.79 1.77
N ALA A 405 47.95 -23.22 2.67
CA ALA A 405 48.01 -23.66 4.06
C ALA A 405 46.65 -23.53 4.76
N TRP A 406 45.95 -22.41 4.56
CA TRP A 406 44.59 -22.22 5.06
C TRP A 406 43.58 -23.24 4.48
N ARG A 407 43.65 -23.56 3.18
CA ARG A 407 42.78 -24.57 2.56
C ARG A 407 43.02 -25.97 3.11
N ASN A 408 44.29 -26.38 3.16
CA ASN A 408 44.68 -27.70 3.69
C ASN A 408 44.19 -27.87 5.14
N TRP A 409 44.37 -26.84 5.98
CA TRP A 409 43.87 -26.84 7.35
C TRP A 409 42.33 -26.94 7.42
N TYR A 410 41.62 -26.14 6.61
CA TYR A 410 40.15 -26.14 6.61
C TYR A 410 39.56 -27.47 6.12
N GLU A 411 40.20 -28.12 5.13
CA GLU A 411 39.85 -29.46 4.66
C GLU A 411 40.05 -30.51 5.75
N GLN A 412 41.17 -30.47 6.47
CA GLN A 412 41.45 -31.38 7.60
C GLN A 412 40.45 -31.19 8.74
N MET A 413 40.09 -29.95 9.07
CA MET A 413 39.10 -29.64 10.11
C MET A 413 37.71 -30.22 9.78
N ARG A 414 37.36 -30.32 8.50
CA ARG A 414 36.06 -30.81 8.02
C ARG A 414 36.06 -32.26 7.55
N ALA A 415 37.21 -32.92 7.52
CA ALA A 415 37.29 -34.33 7.18
C ALA A 415 36.47 -35.13 8.21
N PRO A 416 35.51 -35.97 7.78
CA PRO A 416 34.79 -36.82 8.70
C PRO A 416 35.79 -37.68 9.47
N VAL A 417 35.59 -37.81 10.79
CA VAL A 417 36.36 -38.78 11.60
C VAL A 417 36.17 -40.13 10.92
N VAL A 418 37.27 -40.74 10.46
CA VAL A 418 37.24 -42.08 9.90
C VAL A 418 36.79 -43.00 11.03
N VAL A 419 35.49 -43.29 11.09
CA VAL A 419 34.96 -44.34 11.95
C VAL A 419 35.45 -45.64 11.35
N ASP A 420 36.41 -46.27 12.01
CA ASP A 420 36.86 -47.61 11.66
C ASP A 420 35.67 -48.57 11.83
N LEU A 421 35.07 -48.99 10.71
CA LEU A 421 33.94 -49.92 10.69
C LEU A 421 34.39 -51.38 10.88
N ARG A 422 35.69 -51.67 11.06
CA ARG A 422 36.15 -53.01 11.41
C ARG A 422 35.87 -53.31 12.87
N ARG A 423 34.78 -54.04 13.08
CA ARG A 423 34.41 -54.65 14.35
C ARG A 423 35.00 -56.06 14.42
N ASP A 424 36.32 -56.16 14.46
CA ASP A 424 37.03 -57.44 14.54
C ASP A 424 37.76 -57.53 15.90
N ARG A 425 37.03 -57.97 16.94
CA ARG A 425 37.58 -58.58 18.16
C ARG A 425 36.67 -59.65 18.70
#